data_AF-A0A8T4UVT8-F1
#
_entry.id   AF-A0A8T4UVT8-F1
#
_cell.length_a   1.000
_cell.length_b   1.000
_cell.length_c   1.000
_cell.angle_alpha   90.00
_cell.angle_beta   90.00
_cell.angle_gamma   90.00
#
_symmetry.space_group_name_H-M   'P 1'
#
loop_
_entity.id
_entity.type
_entity.pdbx_description
1 polymer ?
#
loop_
_entity_poly.entity_id
_entity_poly.type
_entity_poly.pdbx_seq_one_letter_code
_entity_poly.pdbx_strand_id
1 'polypeptide(L)' 'MSLKKLLGLEAFPLSETEIMKKIDDAYQTSRDEIVFTFNSKKVTVRLSKISPLGMMTDNHDYFAQ' A
#
# COMPACT_ATOMS: atom_id res chain seq x y z
N MET A 1 15.92 1.80 3.05
CA MET A 1 14.88 2.48 2.24
C MET A 1 13.68 2.72 3.15
N SER A 2 13.36 3.97 3.50
CA SER A 2 12.27 4.27 4.45
C SER A 2 10.90 4.16 3.78
N LEU A 3 9.87 3.69 4.51
CA LEU A 3 8.49 3.53 4.01
C LEU A 3 7.95 4.82 3.39
N LYS A 4 8.36 5.96 3.96
CA LYS A 4 8.03 7.31 3.49
C LYS A 4 8.47 7.58 2.06
N LYS A 5 9.66 7.09 1.64
CA LYS A 5 10.16 7.24 0.27
C LYS A 5 9.32 6.45 -0.71
N LEU A 6 8.99 5.21 -0.35
CA LEU A 6 8.18 4.33 -1.18
C LEU A 6 6.78 4.91 -1.43
N LEU A 7 6.20 5.55 -0.42
CA LEU A 7 4.86 6.14 -0.47
C LEU A 7 4.85 7.61 -0.90
N GLY A 8 6.00 8.24 -1.17
CA GLY A 8 6.08 9.68 -1.48
C GLY A 8 5.70 10.60 -0.31
N LEU A 9 5.76 10.10 0.93
CA LEU A 9 5.40 10.79 2.16
C LEU A 9 6.59 11.44 2.89
N GLU A 10 7.72 11.66 2.21
CA GLU A 10 8.93 12.23 2.83
C GLU A 10 8.71 13.62 3.44
N ALA A 11 7.86 14.43 2.79
CA ALA A 11 7.54 15.78 3.25
C ALA A 11 6.47 15.82 4.35
N PHE A 12 5.90 14.67 4.74
CA PHE A 12 4.83 14.60 5.72
C PHE A 12 5.41 14.41 7.13
N PRO A 13 4.94 15.18 8.14
CA PRO A 13 5.37 15.06 9.52
C PRO A 13 4.66 13.89 10.22
N LEU A 14 4.56 12.74 9.55
CA LEU A 14 3.96 11.52 10.08
C LEU A 14 5.07 10.51 10.36
N SER A 15 4.96 9.79 11.47
CA SER A 15 5.85 8.67 11.78
C SER A 15 5.48 7.45 10.92
N GLU A 16 6.43 6.53 10.70
CA GLU A 16 6.13 5.28 9.97
C GLU A 16 5.01 4.48 10.65
N THR A 17 4.98 4.47 11.98
CA THR A 17 3.90 3.89 12.79
C THR A 17 2.52 4.50 12.50
N GLU A 18 2.44 5.82 12.33
CA GLU A 18 1.18 6.51 12.03
C GLU A 18 0.70 6.22 10.61
N ILE A 19 1.65 6.12 9.67
CA ILE A 19 1.36 5.72 8.29
C ILE A 19 0.81 4.30 8.26
N MET A 20 1.48 3.35 8.94
CA MET A 20 1.01 1.97 9.04
C MET A 20 -0.35 1.87 9.71
N LYS A 21 -0.59 2.62 10.80
CA LYS A 21 -1.88 2.64 11.47
C LYS A 21 -3.01 3.12 10.54
N LYS A 22 -2.78 4.19 9.76
CA LYS A 22 -3.75 4.65 8.76
C LYS A 22 -4.02 3.62 7.66
N ILE A 23 -3.00 2.85 7.28
CA ILE A 23 -3.13 1.76 6.31
C ILE A 23 -3.98 0.63 6.89
N ASP A 24 -3.71 0.21 8.13
CA ASP A 24 -4.47 -0.82 8.84
C ASP A 24 -5.94 -0.42 9.02
N ASP A 25 -6.18 0.80 9.51
CA ASP A 25 -7.54 1.35 9.66
C ASP A 25 -8.31 1.36 8.33
N ALA A 26 -7.64 1.78 7.24
CA ALA A 26 -8.26 1.79 5.92
C ALA A 26 -8.54 0.38 5.39
N TYR A 27 -7.66 -0.58 5.66
CA TYR A 27 -7.85 -1.99 5.34
C TYR A 27 -9.06 -2.58 6.08
N GLN A 28 -9.15 -2.36 7.41
CA GLN A 28 -10.28 -2.81 8.22
C GLN A 28 -11.61 -2.17 7.79
N THR A 29 -11.58 -0.89 7.41
CA THR A 29 -12.75 -0.16 6.91
C THR A 29 -13.06 -0.44 5.44
N SER A 30 -12.33 -1.38 4.80
CA SER A 30 -12.52 -1.73 3.39
C SER A 30 -12.38 -0.56 2.42
N ARG A 31 -11.59 0.46 2.77
CA ARG A 31 -11.30 1.61 1.91
C ARG A 31 -10.21 1.26 0.92
N ASP A 32 -10.50 1.44 -0.36
CA ASP A 32 -9.54 1.18 -1.45
C ASP A 32 -8.55 2.34 -1.65
N GLU A 33 -8.73 3.47 -0.96
CA GLU A 33 -7.82 4.60 -1.02
C GLU A 33 -7.61 5.29 0.33
N ILE A 34 -6.40 5.80 0.51
CA ILE A 34 -5.99 6.65 1.62
C ILE A 34 -5.42 7.94 1.05
N VAL A 35 -5.98 9.06 1.47
CA VAL A 35 -5.49 10.38 1.09
C VAL A 35 -4.68 10.97 2.24
N PHE A 36 -3.41 11.27 1.95
CA PHE A 36 -2.54 12.05 2.82
C PHE A 36 -2.46 13.48 2.26
N THR A 37 -2.85 14.46 3.06
CA THR A 37 -2.78 15.88 2.69
C THR A 37 -1.90 16.64 3.69
N PHE A 38 -0.88 17.33 3.21
CA PHE A 38 -0.01 18.16 4.04
C PHE A 38 0.58 19.33 3.25
N ASN A 39 0.44 20.54 3.78
CA ASN A 39 1.02 21.78 3.24
C ASN A 39 0.89 21.91 1.70
N SER A 40 -0.33 21.80 1.19
CA SER A 40 -0.70 21.82 -0.24
C SER A 40 -0.24 20.62 -1.09
N LYS A 41 0.45 19.63 -0.51
CA LYS A 41 0.72 18.35 -1.17
C LYS A 41 -0.38 17.34 -0.82
N LYS A 42 -0.85 16.63 -1.85
CA LYS A 42 -1.80 15.52 -1.72
C LYS A 42 -1.14 14.27 -2.28
N VAL A 43 -1.09 13.21 -1.49
CA VAL A 43 -0.62 11.90 -1.88
C VAL A 43 -1.76 10.91 -1.66
N THR A 44 -2.21 10.25 -2.73
CA THR A 44 -3.23 9.21 -2.64
C THR A 44 -2.55 7.85 -2.75
N VAL A 45 -2.69 7.04 -1.71
CA VAL A 45 -2.24 5.64 -1.68
C VAL A 45 -3.46 4.78 -1.95
N ARG A 46 -3.45 4.04 -3.06
CA ARG A 46 -4.50 3.06 -3.37
C ARG A 46 -4.16 1.74 -2.70
N LEU A 47 -5.02 1.30 -1.79
CA LEU A 47 -4.97 -0.03 -1.23
C LEU A 47 -5.66 -0.97 -2.22
N SER A 48 -4.88 -1.60 -3.09
CA SER A 48 -5.43 -2.67 -3.91
C SER A 48 -5.72 -3.85 -2.99
N LYS A 49 -7.00 -4.19 -2.81
CA LYS A 49 -7.38 -5.49 -2.26
C LYS A 49 -6.91 -6.52 -3.26
N ILE A 50 -5.74 -7.10 -3.00
CA ILE A 50 -5.28 -8.23 -3.79
C ILE A 50 -6.20 -9.38 -3.38
N SER A 51 -7.29 -9.57 -4.12
CA SER A 51 -8.08 -10.77 -4.02
C SER A 51 -7.13 -11.92 -4.38
N PRO A 52 -6.89 -12.89 -3.47
CA PRO A 52 -6.02 -14.02 -3.78
C PRO A 52 -6.53 -14.86 -4.96
N LEU A 53 -7.76 -14.60 -5.44
CA LEU A 53 -8.36 -15.25 -6.61
C LEU A 53 -7.64 -15.00 -7.96
N GLY A 54 -6.68 -14.07 -8.02
CA GLY A 54 -5.90 -13.78 -9.24
C GLY A 54 -4.38 -13.85 -9.05
N MET A 55 -3.89 -14.17 -7.86
CA MET A 55 -2.47 -14.45 -7.62
C MET A 55 -2.19 -15.87 -8.11
N MET A 56 -1.96 -16.00 -9.42
CA MET A 56 -1.18 -17.05 -10.06
C MET A 56 -1.12 -18.38 -9.28
N THR A 57 -2.12 -19.22 -9.51
CA THR A 57 -1.93 -20.67 -9.57
C THR A 57 -1.15 -20.95 -10.86
N ASP A 58 0.09 -20.45 -10.96
CA ASP A 58 0.94 -20.72 -12.12
C ASP A 58 1.61 -22.06 -11.90
N ASN A 59 1.22 -22.99 -12.76
CA ASN A 59 1.62 -24.38 -12.78
C ASN A 59 3.15 -24.54 -12.70
N HIS A 60 3.58 -25.38 -11.77
CA HIS A 60 4.91 -26.00 -11.76
C HIS A 60 5.04 -27.00 -12.94
N ASP A 61 4.99 -26.53 -14.18
CA ASP A 61 5.16 -27.39 -15.39
C ASP A 61 6.28 -26.87 -16.31
N TYR A 62 7.37 -26.40 -15.72
CA TYR A 62 8.61 -26.14 -16.45
C TYR A 62 9.79 -26.77 -15.72
N PHE A 63 10.21 -27.93 -16.22
CA PHE A 63 11.44 -28.74 -16.05
C PHE A 63 10.97 -30.22 -15.95
N ALA A 64 11.20 -31.11 -16.92
CA ALA A 64 12.32 -31.23 -17.83
C ALA A 64 11.92 -31.96 -19.13
N GLN A 65 12.69 -31.66 -20.18
CA GLN A 65 12.85 -32.45 -21.40
C GLN A 65 13.24 -33.91 -21.12
#